data_AF-A0A6J5ERS8-F1
#
_entry.id   AF-A0A6J5ERS8-F1
#
_cell.length_a   1.000
_cell.length_b   1.000
_cell.length_c   1.000
_cell.angle_alpha   90.00
_cell.angle_beta   90.00
_cell.angle_gamma   90.00
#
_symmetry.space_group_name_H-M   'P 1'
#
loop_
_entity.id
_entity.type
_entity.pdbx_description
1 polymer ?
#
loop_
_entity_poly.entity_id
_entity_poly.type
_entity_poly.pdbx_seq_one_letter_code
_entity_poly.pdbx_strand_id
1 'polypeptide(L)'
;MIDAQRNARLWRLLARVRELRVQRKRRTLNAARDALQRADALVDQRRAEITRHELQRRSILQLCGHDKRIGRLWRDALRWHDERTPALHRALALAIHEQAAAAGNVSKASMQLQRETIGRDDAIERARRFKAALVERD
;
A
#
# COMPACT_ATOMS: atom_id res chain seq x y z
N MET A 1 5.44 48.40 13.31
CA MET A 1 5.18 47.40 14.39
C MET A 1 3.97 46.51 14.10
N ILE A 2 2.79 47.08 13.78
CA ILE A 2 1.52 46.33 13.62
C ILE A 2 1.61 45.22 12.55
N ASP A 3 2.26 45.47 11.41
CA ASP A 3 2.36 44.51 10.32
C ASP A 3 3.25 43.31 10.62
N ALA A 4 4.39 43.52 11.30
CA ALA A 4 5.30 42.43 11.68
C ALA A 4 4.65 41.50 12.73
N GLN A 5 3.92 42.07 13.69
CA GLN A 5 3.17 41.30 14.70
C GLN A 5 1.99 40.54 14.07
N ARG A 6 1.25 41.17 13.14
CA ARG A 6 0.17 40.53 12.37
C ARG A 6 0.71 39.39 11.51
N ASN A 7 1.84 39.60 10.83
CA ASN A 7 2.50 38.57 10.02
C ASN A 7 3.02 37.41 10.87
N ALA A 8 3.64 37.68 12.02
CA ALA A 8 4.06 36.62 12.95
C ALA A 8 2.87 35.77 13.45
N ARG A 9 1.72 36.40 13.75
CA ARG A 9 0.50 35.69 14.15
C ARG A 9 -0.09 34.86 13.01
N LEU A 10 -0.12 35.41 11.79
CA LEU A 10 -0.58 34.71 10.59
C LEU A 10 0.26 33.45 10.33
N TRP A 11 1.59 33.58 10.29
CA TRP A 11 2.48 32.45 10.03
C TRP A 11 2.41 31.37 11.12
N ARG A 12 2.21 31.75 12.39
CA ARG A 12 1.91 30.79 13.47
C ARG A 12 0.60 30.03 13.23
N LEU A 13 -0.46 30.72 12.81
CA LEU A 13 -1.72 30.06 12.49
C LEU A 13 -1.57 29.11 11.30
N LEU A 14 -0.87 29.53 10.25
CA LEU A 14 -0.56 28.69 9.08
C LEU A 14 0.25 27.44 9.49
N ALA A 15 1.27 27.60 10.34
CA ALA A 15 2.02 26.47 10.88
C ALA A 15 1.12 25.48 11.63
N ARG A 16 0.18 25.98 12.45
CA ARG A 16 -0.77 25.13 13.18
C ARG A 16 -1.75 24.39 12.27
N VAL A 17 -2.25 25.05 11.23
CA VAL A 17 -3.11 24.40 10.21
C VAL A 17 -2.32 23.32 9.46
N ARG A 18 -1.07 23.61 9.07
CA ARG A 18 -0.22 22.64 8.38
C ARG A 18 0.16 21.46 9.27
N GLU A 19 0.38 21.68 10.57
CA GLU A 19 0.58 20.58 11.53
C GLU A 19 -0.62 19.60 11.53
N LEU A 20 -1.85 20.12 11.54
CA LEU A 20 -3.04 19.28 11.43
C LEU A 20 -3.11 18.52 10.08
N ARG A 21 -2.67 19.16 8.98
CA ARG A 21 -2.58 18.51 7.66
C ARG A 21 -1.53 17.40 7.66
N VAL A 22 -0.35 17.65 8.24
CA VAL A 22 0.71 16.64 8.42
C VAL A 22 0.17 15.45 9.18
N GLN A 23 -0.53 15.66 10.30
CA GLN A 23 -1.14 14.57 11.07
C GLN A 23 -2.16 13.77 10.26
N ARG A 24 -3.03 14.44 9.48
CA ARG A 24 -3.96 13.76 8.56
C ARG A 24 -3.23 12.95 7.50
N LYS A 25 -2.18 13.51 6.88
CA LYS A 25 -1.38 12.80 5.87
C LYS A 25 -0.60 11.62 6.44
N ARG A 26 -0.12 11.70 7.69
CA ARG A 26 0.47 10.55 8.40
C ARG A 26 -0.54 9.41 8.55
N ARG A 27 -1.78 9.71 8.95
CA ARG A 27 -2.84 8.71 9.03
C ARG A 27 -3.14 8.07 7.66
N THR A 28 -3.21 8.88 6.59
CA THR A 28 -3.37 8.38 5.22
C THR A 28 -2.22 7.47 4.80
N LEU A 29 -0.97 7.83 5.11
CA LEU A 29 0.19 6.99 4.82
C LEU A 29 0.14 5.66 5.56
N ASN A 30 -0.23 5.67 6.84
CA ASN A 30 -0.37 4.44 7.62
C ASN A 30 -1.47 3.55 7.04
N ALA A 31 -2.65 4.10 6.72
CA ALA A 31 -3.71 3.33 6.09
C ALA A 31 -3.30 2.74 4.72
N ALA A 32 -2.49 3.46 3.95
CA ALA A 32 -1.94 2.96 2.68
C ALA A 32 -0.94 1.82 2.91
N ARG A 33 -0.11 1.88 3.96
CA ARG A 33 0.81 0.81 4.34
C ARG A 33 0.05 -0.44 4.79
N ASP A 34 -0.99 -0.27 5.60
CA ASP A 34 -1.85 -1.39 6.02
C ASP A 34 -2.52 -2.07 4.81
N ALA A 35 -2.95 -1.27 3.82
CA ALA A 35 -3.51 -1.80 2.58
C ALA A 35 -2.47 -2.56 1.76
N LEU A 36 -1.23 -2.05 1.67
CA LEU A 36 -0.13 -2.76 1.00
C LEU A 36 0.17 -4.09 1.70
N GLN A 37 0.28 -4.11 3.03
CA GLN A 37 0.52 -5.33 3.79
C GLN A 37 -0.58 -6.39 3.56
N ARG A 38 -1.85 -5.98 3.47
CA ARG A 38 -2.95 -6.88 3.12
C ARG A 38 -2.84 -7.41 1.69
N ALA A 39 -2.42 -6.58 0.74
CA ALA A 39 -2.21 -6.99 -0.64
C ALA A 39 -1.02 -7.98 -0.76
N ASP A 40 0.08 -7.74 -0.03
CA ASP A 40 1.21 -8.67 0.06
C ASP A 40 0.74 -10.05 0.56
N ALA A 41 -0.01 -10.06 1.67
CA ALA A 41 -0.57 -11.29 2.24
C ALA A 41 -1.51 -12.02 1.26
N LEU A 42 -2.29 -11.29 0.47
CA LEU A 42 -3.15 -11.88 -0.55
C LEU A 42 -2.33 -12.53 -1.68
N VAL A 43 -1.25 -11.90 -2.13
CA VAL A 43 -0.35 -12.49 -3.13
C VAL A 43 0.24 -13.80 -2.61
N ASP A 44 0.71 -13.82 -1.37
CA ASP A 44 1.26 -15.03 -0.75
C ASP A 44 0.19 -16.12 -0.57
N GLN A 45 -1.03 -15.74 -0.21
CA GLN A 45 -2.18 -16.67 -0.17
C GLN A 45 -2.44 -17.29 -1.54
N ARG A 46 -2.46 -16.50 -2.63
CA ARG A 46 -2.68 -17.02 -4.00
C ARG A 46 -1.55 -17.93 -4.47
N ARG A 47 -0.30 -17.61 -4.13
CA ARG A 47 0.84 -18.50 -4.38
C ARG A 47 0.69 -19.83 -3.66
N ALA A 48 0.32 -19.80 -2.38
CA ALA A 48 0.08 -21.01 -1.60
C ALA A 48 -1.08 -21.85 -2.16
N GLU A 49 -2.14 -21.22 -2.67
CA GLU A 49 -3.23 -21.91 -3.37
C GLU A 49 -2.75 -22.65 -4.61
N ILE A 50 -1.90 -22.04 -5.44
CA ILE A 50 -1.29 -22.68 -6.61
C ILE A 50 -0.42 -23.85 -6.17
N THR A 51 0.44 -23.68 -5.17
CA THR A 51 1.28 -24.77 -4.65
C THR A 51 0.43 -25.95 -4.14
N ARG A 52 -0.66 -25.69 -3.40
CA ARG A 52 -1.59 -26.74 -2.97
C ARG A 52 -2.24 -27.45 -4.17
N HIS A 53 -2.64 -26.70 -5.19
CA HIS A 53 -3.22 -27.24 -6.43
C HIS A 53 -2.23 -28.16 -7.17
N GLU A 54 -0.96 -27.78 -7.24
CA GLU A 54 0.10 -28.60 -7.84
C GLU A 54 0.40 -29.88 -7.03
N LEU A 55 0.40 -29.79 -5.70
CA LEU A 55 0.57 -30.96 -4.83
C LEU A 55 -0.59 -31.95 -5.00
N GLN A 56 -1.84 -31.45 -5.06
CA GLN A 56 -3.02 -32.27 -5.35
C GLN A 56 -2.90 -32.95 -6.73
N ARG A 57 -2.46 -32.21 -7.74
CA ARG A 57 -2.22 -32.75 -9.09
C ARG A 57 -1.23 -33.92 -9.07
N ARG A 58 -0.12 -33.79 -8.33
CA ARG A 58 0.87 -34.87 -8.18
C ARG A 58 0.26 -36.10 -7.51
N SER A 59 -0.57 -35.93 -6.49
CA SER A 59 -1.27 -37.03 -5.82
C SER A 59 -2.23 -37.75 -6.78
N ILE A 60 -3.01 -37.02 -7.58
CA ILE A 60 -3.89 -37.60 -8.62
C ILE A 60 -3.08 -38.44 -9.61
N LEU A 61 -1.93 -37.92 -10.08
CA LEU A 61 -1.06 -38.63 -11.01
C LEU A 61 -0.47 -39.92 -10.42
N GLN A 62 -0.07 -39.90 -9.14
CA GLN A 62 0.43 -41.08 -8.45
C GLN A 62 -0.65 -42.17 -8.36
N LEU A 63 -1.90 -41.80 -8.06
CA LEU A 63 -3.02 -42.74 -7.99
C LEU A 63 -3.40 -43.34 -9.35
N CYS A 64 -3.29 -42.55 -10.43
CA CYS A 64 -3.60 -43.00 -11.79
C CYS A 64 -2.68 -44.14 -12.31
N GLY A 65 -1.44 -44.25 -11.81
CA GLY A 65 -0.47 -45.26 -12.28
C GLY A 65 -0.80 -46.71 -11.92
N HIS A 66 -1.79 -46.96 -11.07
CA HIS A 66 -2.00 -48.25 -10.41
C HIS A 66 -3.08 -49.14 -11.05
N ASP A 67 -4.00 -48.61 -11.86
CA ASP A 67 -5.07 -49.42 -12.47
C ASP A 67 -5.46 -48.97 -13.89
N LYS A 68 -5.17 -49.84 -14.87
CA LYS A 68 -5.44 -49.61 -16.30
C LYS A 68 -6.94 -49.61 -16.63
N ARG A 69 -7.80 -50.24 -15.82
CA ARG A 69 -9.25 -50.33 -16.09
C ARG A 69 -9.99 -49.01 -15.86
N ILE A 70 -9.45 -48.17 -14.97
CA ILE A 70 -10.00 -46.85 -14.61
C ILE A 70 -9.26 -45.67 -15.27
N GLY A 71 -8.35 -45.94 -16.22
CA GLY A 71 -7.53 -44.91 -16.86
C GLY A 71 -8.30 -43.83 -17.65
N ARG A 72 -9.57 -44.04 -18.03
CA ARG A 72 -10.42 -42.97 -18.58
C ARG A 72 -10.89 -42.02 -17.48
N LEU A 73 -11.40 -42.55 -16.36
CA LEU A 73 -11.89 -41.76 -15.23
C LEU A 73 -10.77 -40.90 -14.62
N TRP A 74 -9.55 -41.43 -14.49
CA TRP A 74 -8.42 -40.64 -14.01
C TRP A 74 -8.00 -39.50 -14.94
N ARG A 75 -8.05 -39.72 -16.27
CA ARG A 75 -7.78 -38.67 -17.25
C ARG A 75 -8.83 -37.57 -17.22
N ASP A 76 -10.10 -37.93 -17.05
CA ASP A 76 -11.18 -36.96 -16.92
C ASP A 76 -11.06 -36.16 -15.61
N ALA A 77 -10.72 -36.81 -14.50
CA ALA A 77 -10.47 -36.14 -13.22
C ALA A 77 -9.27 -35.18 -13.29
N LEU A 78 -8.17 -35.61 -13.93
CA LEU A 78 -6.99 -34.75 -14.14
C LEU A 78 -7.32 -33.55 -15.04
N ARG A 79 -8.08 -33.76 -16.12
CA ARG A 79 -8.53 -32.66 -17.00
C ARG A 79 -9.36 -31.64 -16.22
N TRP A 80 -10.33 -32.10 -15.44
CA TRP A 80 -11.18 -31.23 -14.63
C TRP A 80 -10.37 -30.47 -13.56
N HIS A 81 -9.36 -31.11 -12.96
CA HIS A 81 -8.43 -30.43 -12.05
C HIS A 81 -7.62 -29.36 -12.79
N ASP A 82 -7.06 -29.69 -13.95
CA ASP A 82 -6.21 -28.78 -14.73
C ASP A 82 -7.00 -27.59 -15.31
N GLU A 83 -8.31 -27.73 -15.56
CA GLU A 83 -9.22 -26.64 -15.96
C GLU A 83 -9.28 -25.49 -14.93
N ARG A 84 -8.97 -25.76 -13.66
CA ARG A 84 -8.92 -24.73 -12.61
C ARG A 84 -7.63 -23.91 -12.62
N THR A 85 -6.56 -24.42 -13.21
CA THR A 85 -5.22 -23.79 -13.23
C THR A 85 -5.25 -22.36 -13.80
N PRO A 86 -5.89 -22.07 -14.95
CA PRO A 86 -5.94 -20.71 -15.49
C PRO A 86 -6.62 -19.71 -14.55
N ALA A 87 -7.66 -20.14 -13.82
CA ALA A 87 -8.35 -19.27 -12.87
C ALA A 87 -7.45 -18.89 -11.68
N LEU A 88 -6.64 -19.84 -11.19
CA LEU A 88 -5.69 -19.59 -10.11
C LEU A 88 -4.59 -18.60 -10.53
N HIS A 89 -4.03 -18.76 -11.73
CA HIS A 89 -3.03 -17.82 -12.25
C HIS A 89 -3.62 -16.44 -12.53
N ARG A 90 -4.86 -16.34 -13.03
CA ARG A 90 -5.57 -15.05 -13.16
C ARG A 90 -5.77 -14.38 -11.81
N ALA A 91 -6.16 -15.13 -10.79
CA ALA A 91 -6.33 -14.61 -9.43
C ALA A 91 -5.01 -14.11 -8.84
N LEU A 92 -3.90 -14.82 -9.07
CA LEU A 92 -2.56 -14.37 -8.67
C LEU A 92 -2.16 -13.09 -9.41
N ALA A 93 -2.37 -13.03 -10.73
CA ALA A 93 -2.04 -11.85 -11.53
C ALA A 93 -2.82 -10.61 -11.05
N LEU A 94 -4.11 -10.78 -10.73
CA LEU A 94 -4.94 -9.72 -10.15
C LEU A 94 -4.38 -9.25 -8.80
N ALA A 95 -4.03 -10.18 -7.91
CA ALA A 95 -3.46 -9.85 -6.61
C ALA A 95 -2.13 -9.08 -6.73
N ILE A 96 -1.26 -9.47 -7.67
CA ILE A 96 0.00 -8.74 -7.95
C ILE A 96 -0.29 -7.33 -8.48
N HIS A 97 -1.28 -7.17 -9.35
CA HIS A 97 -1.68 -5.85 -9.82
C HIS A 97 -2.21 -4.96 -8.69
N GLU A 98 -3.04 -5.51 -7.80
CA GLU A 98 -3.54 -4.80 -6.61
C GLU A 98 -2.41 -4.42 -5.64
N GLN A 99 -1.43 -5.31 -5.43
CA GLN A 99 -0.22 -5.03 -4.66
C GLN A 99 0.58 -3.87 -5.25
N ALA A 100 0.79 -3.86 -6.58
CA ALA A 100 1.48 -2.77 -7.26
C ALA A 100 0.72 -1.44 -7.14
N ALA A 101 -0.62 -1.47 -7.26
CA ALA A 101 -1.46 -0.29 -7.04
C ALA A 101 -1.37 0.23 -5.60
N ALA A 102 -1.38 -0.67 -4.60
CA ALA A 102 -1.20 -0.31 -3.19
C ALA A 102 0.18 0.32 -2.92
N ALA A 103 1.25 -0.23 -3.51
CA ALA A 103 2.59 0.34 -3.43
C ALA A 103 2.65 1.75 -4.04
N GLY A 104 1.98 1.94 -5.18
CA GLY A 104 1.81 3.26 -5.78
C GLY A 104 1.10 4.26 -4.87
N ASN A 105 0.08 3.80 -4.13
CA ASN A 105 -0.63 4.62 -3.14
C ASN A 105 0.25 5.00 -1.94
N VAL A 106 1.09 4.09 -1.45
CA VAL A 106 2.07 4.39 -0.39
C VAL A 106 3.05 5.47 -0.85
N SER A 107 3.59 5.34 -2.07
CA SER A 107 4.49 6.34 -2.65
C SER A 107 3.82 7.72 -2.75
N LYS A 108 2.59 7.77 -3.30
CA LYS A 108 1.80 9.00 -3.38
C LYS A 108 1.54 9.62 -2.00
N ALA A 109 1.14 8.82 -1.01
CA ALA A 109 0.89 9.31 0.35
C ALA A 109 2.16 9.83 1.03
N SER A 110 3.30 9.16 0.80
CA SER A 110 4.61 9.58 1.30
C SER A 110 5.02 10.94 0.73
N MET A 111 4.93 11.13 -0.58
CA MET A 111 5.21 12.42 -1.22
C MET A 111 4.31 13.54 -0.70
N GLN A 112 3.02 13.27 -0.52
CA GLN A 112 2.07 14.25 0.03
C GLN A 112 2.44 14.64 1.46
N LEU A 113 2.81 13.67 2.30
CA LEU A 113 3.28 13.94 3.66
C LEU A 113 4.55 14.79 3.66
N GLN A 114 5.51 14.48 2.78
CA GLN A 114 6.74 15.25 2.65
C GLN A 114 6.46 16.70 2.28
N ARG A 115 5.60 16.95 1.27
CA ARG A 115 5.20 18.30 0.85
C ARG A 115 4.57 19.11 1.99
N GLU A 116 3.66 18.50 2.75
CA GLU A 116 3.03 19.18 3.89
C GLU A 116 4.02 19.45 5.03
N THR A 117 4.97 18.53 5.25
CA THR A 117 6.02 18.69 6.27
C THR A 117 6.94 19.86 5.93
N ILE A 118 7.47 19.91 4.70
CA ILE A 118 8.30 21.03 4.22
C ILE A 118 7.56 22.35 4.38
N GLY A 119 6.30 22.39 3.96
CA GLY A 119 5.51 23.61 4.05
C GLY A 119 5.18 24.03 5.48
N ARG A 120 5.04 23.08 6.42
CA ARG A 120 4.92 23.39 7.85
C ARG A 120 6.20 24.01 8.37
N ASP A 121 7.34 23.42 8.03
CA ASP A 121 8.65 23.87 8.51
C ASP A 121 8.97 25.28 7.97
N ASP A 122 8.65 25.58 6.70
CA ASP A 122 8.72 26.95 6.14
C ASP A 122 7.83 27.93 6.91
N ALA A 123 6.59 27.53 7.26
CA ALA A 123 5.69 28.41 8.01
C ALA A 123 6.20 28.70 9.43
N ILE A 124 6.81 27.71 10.10
CA ILE A 124 7.44 27.88 11.41
C ILE A 124 8.63 28.84 11.28
N GLU A 125 9.48 28.63 10.28
CA GLU A 125 10.67 29.44 10.05
C GLU A 125 10.31 30.91 9.76
N ARG A 126 9.32 31.15 8.90
CA ARG A 126 8.81 32.51 8.65
C ARG A 126 8.22 33.15 9.90
N ALA A 127 7.47 32.40 10.71
CA ALA A 127 6.95 32.91 11.98
C ALA A 127 8.07 33.34 12.94
N ARG A 128 9.18 32.58 12.97
CA ARG A 128 10.37 32.92 13.78
C ARG A 128 11.06 34.18 13.27
N ARG A 129 11.27 34.31 11.95
CA ARG A 129 11.88 35.51 11.35
C ARG A 129 11.11 36.79 11.65
N PHE A 130 9.77 36.77 11.49
CA PHE A 130 8.95 37.93 11.84
C PHE A 130 8.95 38.23 13.34
N LYS A 131 9.10 37.23 14.20
CA LYS A 131 9.26 37.44 15.64
C LYS A 131 10.63 38.05 15.98
N ALA A 132 11.71 37.60 15.35
CA ALA A 132 13.05 38.16 15.55
C ALA A 132 13.14 39.62 15.09
N ALA A 133 12.55 39.94 13.93
CA ALA A 133 12.51 41.32 13.40
C ALA A 133 11.68 42.30 14.26
N LEU A 134 10.84 41.80 15.18
CA LEU A 134 10.20 42.63 16.21
C LEU A 134 11.17 42.93 17.36
N VAL A 135 12.04 41.99 17.74
CA VAL A 135 12.99 42.13 18.85
C VAL A 135 14.21 42.99 18.48
N GLU A 136 14.68 42.94 17.22
CA GLU A 136 15.81 43.75 16.75
C GLU A 136 15.47 45.23 16.49
N ARG A 137 14.18 45.58 16.54
CA ARG A 137 13.67 46.94 16.29
C ARG A 137 13.10 47.62 17.53
N ASP A 138 13.07 46.90 18.65
CA ASP A 138 12.80 47.40 20.01
C ASP A 138 14.14 47.69 20.71
#